data_AF-A0A960HFA0-F1
#
_entry.id   AF-A0A960HFA0-F1
#
_cell.length_a   1.000
_cell.length_b   1.000
_cell.length_c   1.000
_cell.angle_alpha   90.00
_cell.angle_beta   90.00
_cell.angle_gamma   90.00
#
_symmetry.space_group_name_H-M   'P 1'
#
loop_
_entity.id
_entity.type
_entity.pdbx_description
1 polymer ?
#
loop_
_entity_poly.entity_id
_entity_poly.type
_entity_poly.pdbx_seq_one_letter_code
_entity_poly.pdbx_strand_id
1 'polypeptide(L)'
;MSKVVVVGSGVAAAEWATRYLAAGFDVVAATQAIADGVGANWPAADRLGLFPGASLSRLTVGGSTDRAVLTHVVDGALPAGTTGLVAVPSTVKGCSPVHLLPLVEVDGPQRAELTELYRSIGMAPVGPETPAEERDRLGPALVRLTGGDPDALIAVMRALRPSGIGAGAAIAHHEAVRLAAGGVTPWHPGETPAAPLHLYRTPVEPDWVDYNGHMTEAAYLTAAGWASDALFRYIGDDEAYRAAGHSFYTVETHIHFIREVAVHEPILFTTQILGVDAKRVHLLHAMHHGADDGLLCTVEQMLVHVDMNAGRSAPILPHVAAALDAIAAAHAALPVPSQVGSVMRLPPPRH
;
A
#
# COMPACT_ATOMS: atom_id res chain seq x y z
N MET A 1 -2.47 -11.58 17.97
CA MET A 1 -3.26 -10.56 17.26
C MET A 1 -3.80 -9.59 18.29
N SER A 2 -3.86 -8.30 17.95
CA SER A 2 -4.16 -7.23 18.89
C SER A 2 -5.62 -6.80 18.77
N LYS A 3 -6.33 -6.71 19.91
CA LYS A 3 -7.75 -6.33 19.98
C LYS A 3 -7.90 -4.83 20.30
N VAL A 4 -8.76 -4.13 19.58
CA VAL A 4 -9.17 -2.74 19.86
C VAL A 4 -10.66 -2.70 20.16
N VAL A 5 -11.03 -1.93 21.18
CA VAL A 5 -12.44 -1.67 21.52
C VAL A 5 -12.77 -0.23 21.12
N VAL A 6 -13.85 -0.03 20.38
CA VAL A 6 -14.36 1.30 20.03
C VAL A 6 -15.71 1.52 20.70
N VAL A 7 -15.74 2.52 21.58
CA VAL A 7 -16.89 2.95 22.37
C VAL A 7 -17.38 4.30 21.85
N GLY A 8 -18.69 4.42 21.71
CA GLY A 8 -19.36 5.67 21.36
C GLY A 8 -20.43 5.46 20.30
N SER A 9 -20.72 6.52 19.55
CA SER A 9 -21.77 6.51 18.54
C SER A 9 -21.42 7.34 17.29
N GLY A 10 -22.23 7.19 16.25
CA GLY A 10 -22.18 8.03 15.06
C GLY A 10 -20.96 7.81 14.15
N VAL A 11 -20.76 8.77 13.26
CA VAL A 11 -19.80 8.70 12.14
C VAL A 11 -18.37 8.57 12.65
N ALA A 12 -17.96 9.37 13.63
CA ALA A 12 -16.59 9.36 14.14
C ALA A 12 -16.19 8.00 14.74
N ALA A 13 -17.10 7.31 15.45
CA ALA A 13 -16.84 5.97 15.96
C ALA A 13 -16.67 4.94 14.83
N ALA A 14 -17.47 5.02 13.77
CA ALA A 14 -17.33 4.18 12.59
C ALA A 14 -16.01 4.44 11.85
N GLU A 15 -15.57 5.69 11.71
CA GLU A 15 -14.30 6.04 11.06
C GLU A 15 -13.10 5.48 11.84
N TRP A 16 -13.09 5.63 13.17
CA TRP A 16 -12.05 5.05 14.02
C TRP A 16 -12.02 3.53 13.95
N ALA A 17 -13.19 2.88 14.07
CA ALA A 17 -13.30 1.43 13.92
C ALA A 17 -12.77 0.96 12.55
N THR A 18 -13.08 1.69 11.49
CA THR A 18 -12.58 1.40 10.13
C THR A 18 -11.06 1.51 10.08
N ARG A 19 -10.47 2.58 10.65
CA ARG A 19 -9.01 2.77 10.68
C ARG A 19 -8.29 1.61 11.38
N TYR A 20 -8.79 1.17 12.53
CA TYR A 20 -8.20 0.04 13.26
C TYR A 20 -8.35 -1.28 12.52
N LEU A 21 -9.52 -1.52 11.93
CA LEU A 21 -9.78 -2.74 11.18
C LEU A 21 -8.94 -2.81 9.90
N ALA A 22 -8.79 -1.67 9.20
CA ALA A 22 -7.93 -1.51 8.03
C ALA A 22 -6.43 -1.65 8.36
N ALA A 23 -6.04 -1.40 9.62
CA ALA A 23 -4.70 -1.65 10.14
C ALA A 23 -4.48 -3.11 10.61
N GLY A 24 -5.47 -3.99 10.47
CA GLY A 24 -5.36 -5.40 10.84
C GLY A 24 -5.56 -5.71 12.33
N PHE A 25 -6.33 -4.90 13.06
CA PHE A 25 -6.76 -5.23 14.42
C PHE A 25 -8.05 -6.06 14.45
N ASP A 26 -8.25 -6.81 15.52
CA ASP A 26 -9.57 -7.34 15.86
C ASP A 26 -10.36 -6.22 16.54
N VAL A 27 -11.47 -5.78 15.91
CA VAL A 27 -12.21 -4.61 16.38
C VAL A 27 -13.52 -5.05 17.03
N VAL A 28 -13.74 -4.58 18.26
CA VAL A 28 -15.02 -4.71 18.98
C VAL A 28 -15.74 -3.37 18.93
N ALA A 29 -16.81 -3.29 18.15
CA ALA A 29 -17.70 -2.15 18.09
C ALA A 29 -18.77 -2.23 19.18
N ALA A 30 -19.03 -1.11 19.86
CA ALA A 30 -20.05 -1.05 20.91
C ALA A 30 -21.49 -1.21 20.38
N THR A 31 -21.76 -0.86 19.12
CA THR A 31 -23.11 -0.88 18.54
C THR A 31 -23.11 -1.38 17.09
N GLN A 32 -24.26 -1.88 16.62
CA GLN A 32 -24.44 -2.29 15.22
C GLN A 32 -24.28 -1.11 14.26
N ALA A 33 -24.70 0.09 14.64
CA ALA A 33 -24.57 1.29 13.81
C ALA A 33 -23.09 1.63 13.48
N ILE A 34 -22.16 1.37 14.41
CA ILE A 34 -20.72 1.49 14.12
C ILE A 34 -20.31 0.48 13.05
N ALA A 35 -20.78 -0.77 13.15
CA ALA A 35 -20.42 -1.81 12.20
C ALA A 35 -20.98 -1.54 10.80
N ASP A 36 -22.21 -1.04 10.70
CA ASP A 36 -22.80 -0.61 9.43
C ASP A 36 -22.00 0.54 8.81
N GLY A 37 -21.57 1.50 9.64
CA GLY A 37 -20.68 2.60 9.21
C GLY A 37 -19.30 2.12 8.76
N VAL A 38 -18.73 1.09 9.40
CA VAL A 38 -17.47 0.46 8.92
C VAL A 38 -17.68 -0.16 7.54
N GLY A 39 -18.81 -0.85 7.31
CA GLY A 39 -19.15 -1.39 6.00
C GLY A 39 -19.24 -0.30 4.92
N ALA A 40 -19.82 0.86 5.25
CA ALA A 40 -19.91 1.99 4.34
C ALA A 40 -18.54 2.64 4.04
N ASN A 41 -17.65 2.71 5.04
CA ASN A 41 -16.32 3.32 4.90
C ASN A 41 -15.28 2.37 4.26
N TRP A 42 -15.51 1.05 4.30
CA TRP A 42 -14.54 0.04 3.90
C TRP A 42 -14.01 0.21 2.47
N PRO A 43 -14.83 0.49 1.44
CA PRO A 43 -14.33 0.71 0.09
C PRO A 43 -13.34 1.87 0.02
N ALA A 44 -13.58 2.95 0.76
CA ALA A 44 -12.69 4.10 0.79
C ALA A 44 -11.38 3.79 1.54
N ALA A 45 -11.45 3.05 2.65
CA ALA A 45 -10.26 2.57 3.35
C ALA A 45 -9.41 1.62 2.48
N ASP A 46 -10.05 0.78 1.67
CA ASP A 46 -9.37 -0.11 0.73
C ASP A 46 -8.62 0.68 -0.36
N ARG A 47 -9.23 1.75 -0.89
CA ARG A 47 -8.58 2.66 -1.85
C ARG A 47 -7.34 3.36 -1.28
N LEU A 48 -7.35 3.72 0.01
CA LEU A 48 -6.17 4.27 0.68
C LEU A 48 -5.06 3.22 0.76
N GLY A 49 -5.44 1.96 0.99
CA GLY A 49 -4.59 0.79 1.05
C GLY A 49 -4.69 0.08 2.41
N LEU A 50 -5.16 -1.17 2.40
CA LEU A 50 -5.26 -1.98 3.62
C LEU A 50 -3.91 -2.54 4.06
N PHE A 51 -3.74 -2.69 5.37
CA PHE A 51 -2.61 -3.40 5.96
C PHE A 51 -2.84 -4.90 5.92
N PRO A 52 -1.79 -5.73 6.05
CA PRO A 52 -1.95 -7.17 6.14
C PRO A 52 -2.86 -7.61 7.26
N GLY A 53 -3.67 -8.63 6.96
CA GLY A 53 -4.65 -9.17 7.89
C GLY A 53 -5.88 -8.28 8.10
N ALA A 54 -5.98 -7.11 7.47
CA ALA A 54 -7.22 -6.33 7.45
C ALA A 54 -8.36 -7.16 6.83
N SER A 55 -9.49 -7.22 7.53
CA SER A 55 -10.66 -7.97 7.05
C SER A 55 -11.92 -7.54 7.80
N LEU A 56 -13.02 -7.37 7.08
CA LEU A 56 -14.35 -7.14 7.67
C LEU A 56 -14.77 -8.27 8.63
N SER A 57 -14.28 -9.49 8.43
CA SER A 57 -14.59 -10.64 9.31
C SER A 57 -14.03 -10.51 10.73
N ARG A 58 -13.11 -9.55 10.96
CA ARG A 58 -12.47 -9.29 12.25
C ARG A 58 -13.20 -8.20 13.06
N LEU A 59 -14.33 -7.73 12.56
CA LEU A 59 -15.23 -6.82 13.26
C LEU A 59 -16.29 -7.61 14.04
N THR A 60 -16.46 -7.29 15.31
CA THR A 60 -17.48 -7.89 16.18
C THR A 60 -18.29 -6.80 16.88
N VAL A 61 -19.57 -7.06 17.16
CA VAL A 61 -20.47 -6.12 17.84
C VAL A 61 -20.82 -6.65 19.22
N GLY A 62 -20.68 -5.82 20.26
CA GLY A 62 -21.07 -6.18 21.64
C GLY A 62 -20.25 -7.32 22.26
N GLY A 63 -19.03 -7.55 21.79
CA GLY A 63 -18.11 -8.58 22.31
C GLY A 63 -17.41 -8.20 23.62
N SER A 64 -16.62 -9.15 24.18
CA SER A 64 -15.81 -8.90 25.37
C SER A 64 -14.73 -7.84 25.12
N THR A 65 -14.67 -6.86 26.02
CA THR A 65 -13.69 -5.77 26.03
C THR A 65 -12.38 -6.14 26.74
N ASP A 66 -12.26 -7.36 27.26
CA ASP A 66 -11.09 -7.79 28.01
C ASP A 66 -9.85 -7.90 27.11
N ARG A 67 -8.69 -7.56 27.69
CA ARG A 67 -7.36 -7.65 27.05
C ARG A 67 -7.26 -6.85 25.75
N ALA A 68 -8.02 -5.77 25.62
CA ALA A 68 -7.82 -4.81 24.56
C ALA A 68 -6.44 -4.14 24.71
N VAL A 69 -5.71 -3.97 23.60
CA VAL A 69 -4.47 -3.18 23.62
C VAL A 69 -4.79 -1.69 23.65
N LEU A 70 -5.95 -1.31 23.10
CA LEU A 70 -6.49 0.04 23.08
C LEU A 70 -8.01 0.00 23.29
N THR A 71 -8.51 0.87 24.15
CA THR A 71 -9.92 1.27 24.17
C THR A 71 -10.04 2.72 23.72
N HIS A 72 -10.71 2.92 22.58
CA HIS A 72 -11.00 4.24 22.03
C HIS A 72 -12.43 4.63 22.36
N VAL A 73 -12.60 5.63 23.23
CA VAL A 73 -13.87 6.24 23.56
C VAL A 73 -14.03 7.50 22.73
N VAL A 74 -14.94 7.47 21.75
CA VAL A 74 -15.27 8.63 20.91
C VAL A 74 -16.29 9.52 21.61
N ASP A 75 -17.26 8.91 22.28
CA ASP A 75 -18.20 9.54 23.19
C ASP A 75 -18.64 8.52 24.26
N GLY A 76 -19.35 9.00 25.29
CA GLY A 76 -19.82 8.16 26.39
C GLY A 76 -18.78 7.90 27.47
N ALA A 77 -19.02 6.85 28.27
CA ALA A 77 -18.20 6.51 29.42
C ALA A 77 -17.17 5.42 29.09
N LEU A 78 -15.99 5.53 29.70
CA LEU A 78 -14.98 4.47 29.64
C LEU A 78 -15.54 3.20 30.32
N PRO A 79 -15.51 2.03 29.65
CA PRO A 79 -15.97 0.78 30.24
C PRO A 79 -15.22 0.43 31.53
N ALA A 80 -15.94 -0.08 32.51
CA ALA A 80 -15.33 -0.55 33.76
C ALA A 80 -14.34 -1.69 33.48
N GLY A 81 -13.22 -1.71 34.18
CA GLY A 81 -12.19 -2.75 34.00
C GLY A 81 -11.34 -2.59 32.73
N THR A 82 -11.38 -1.44 32.07
CA THR A 82 -10.50 -1.15 30.92
C THR A 82 -9.04 -1.31 31.33
N THR A 83 -8.31 -2.11 30.55
CA THR A 83 -6.86 -2.33 30.67
C THR A 83 -6.17 -1.87 29.39
N GLY A 84 -4.93 -1.39 29.48
CA GLY A 84 -4.14 -1.01 28.31
C GLY A 84 -4.20 0.49 28.01
N LEU A 85 -4.03 0.86 26.73
CA LEU A 85 -4.07 2.24 26.30
C LEU A 85 -5.52 2.75 26.23
N VAL A 86 -5.72 4.02 26.59
CA VAL A 86 -7.02 4.67 26.53
C VAL A 86 -6.93 5.93 25.67
N ALA A 87 -7.69 5.94 24.58
CA ALA A 87 -7.89 7.13 23.75
C ALA A 87 -9.28 7.71 24.06
N VAL A 88 -9.32 8.98 24.46
CA VAL A 88 -10.56 9.74 24.71
C VAL A 88 -10.49 11.08 23.96
N PRO A 89 -11.59 11.83 23.77
CA PRO A 89 -11.58 13.04 22.95
C PRO A 89 -10.67 14.16 23.47
N SER A 90 -10.32 14.12 24.76
CA SER A 90 -9.35 15.05 25.36
C SER A 90 -7.90 14.67 25.13
N THR A 91 -7.59 13.41 24.78
CA THR A 91 -6.22 12.91 24.57
C THR A 91 -5.92 12.56 23.12
N VAL A 92 -6.92 12.18 22.35
CA VAL A 92 -6.77 11.76 20.96
C VAL A 92 -7.85 12.43 20.11
N LYS A 93 -7.43 13.10 19.03
CA LYS A 93 -8.35 13.69 18.05
C LYS A 93 -7.89 13.34 16.64
N GLY A 94 -8.76 12.67 15.89
CA GLY A 94 -8.53 12.36 14.48
C GLY A 94 -9.12 13.44 13.59
N CYS A 95 -8.54 13.63 12.40
CA CYS A 95 -9.18 14.45 11.38
C CYS A 95 -10.19 13.60 10.59
N SER A 96 -11.47 13.97 10.63
CA SER A 96 -12.50 13.28 9.86
C SER A 96 -12.37 13.64 8.36
N PRO A 97 -12.45 12.66 7.44
CA PRO A 97 -12.68 11.23 7.69
C PRO A 97 -11.43 10.48 8.19
N VAL A 98 -11.47 9.97 9.43
CA VAL A 98 -10.28 9.41 10.13
C VAL A 98 -9.70 8.18 9.43
N HIS A 99 -10.56 7.42 8.74
CA HIS A 99 -10.15 6.25 7.98
C HIS A 99 -9.40 6.59 6.67
N LEU A 100 -9.47 7.84 6.21
CA LEU A 100 -8.72 8.31 5.03
C LEU A 100 -7.55 9.21 5.40
N LEU A 101 -7.71 10.09 6.38
CA LEU A 101 -6.66 11.01 6.80
C LEU A 101 -5.78 10.35 7.88
N PRO A 102 -4.53 9.96 7.56
CA PRO A 102 -3.64 9.32 8.53
C PRO A 102 -3.02 10.35 9.48
N LEU A 103 -3.84 11.20 10.11
CA LEU A 103 -3.43 12.28 10.99
C LEU A 103 -4.18 12.19 12.30
N VAL A 104 -3.45 12.33 13.40
CA VAL A 104 -4.00 12.24 14.74
C VAL A 104 -3.28 13.19 15.68
N GLU A 105 -4.02 13.99 16.43
CA GLU A 105 -3.48 14.74 17.56
C GLU A 105 -3.43 13.81 18.78
N VAL A 106 -2.28 13.76 19.46
CA VAL A 106 -2.09 12.94 20.66
C VAL A 106 -1.54 13.81 21.79
N ASP A 107 -2.21 13.76 22.94
CA ASP A 107 -1.89 14.50 24.16
C ASP A 107 -2.20 13.68 25.42
N GLY A 108 -1.85 14.21 26.58
CA GLY A 108 -2.14 13.62 27.88
C GLY A 108 -1.11 12.61 28.36
N PRO A 109 -1.43 11.85 29.43
CA PRO A 109 -0.44 11.08 30.18
C PRO A 109 0.11 9.86 29.43
N GLN A 110 -0.64 9.28 28.49
CA GLN A 110 -0.23 8.14 27.67
C GLN A 110 0.30 8.57 26.29
N ARG A 111 0.73 9.83 26.15
CA ARG A 111 1.09 10.41 24.85
C ARG A 111 2.18 9.61 24.13
N ALA A 112 3.20 9.13 24.85
CA ALA A 112 4.32 8.41 24.25
C ALA A 112 3.88 7.07 23.64
N GLU A 113 3.14 6.27 24.41
CA GLU A 113 2.67 4.95 24.00
C GLU A 113 1.57 5.04 22.92
N LEU A 114 0.67 6.01 23.02
CA LEU A 114 -0.33 6.28 21.97
C LEU A 114 0.35 6.75 20.68
N THR A 115 1.36 7.62 20.77
CA THR A 115 2.13 8.06 19.59
C THR A 115 2.75 6.87 18.88
N GLU A 116 3.37 5.95 19.63
CA GLU A 116 3.99 4.75 19.05
C GLU A 116 2.94 3.83 18.41
N LEU A 117 1.83 3.57 19.11
CA LEU A 117 0.72 2.79 18.56
C LEU A 117 0.21 3.39 17.24
N TYR A 118 -0.07 4.69 17.22
CA TYR A 118 -0.60 5.35 16.02
C TYR A 118 0.40 5.37 14.86
N ARG A 119 1.70 5.56 15.14
CA ARG A 119 2.75 5.41 14.11
C ARG A 119 2.80 4.01 13.52
N SER A 120 2.66 2.99 14.36
CA SER A 120 2.71 1.58 13.94
C SER A 120 1.56 1.19 13.00
N ILE A 121 0.45 1.94 13.01
CA ILE A 121 -0.70 1.74 12.12
C ILE A 121 -0.74 2.74 10.97
N GLY A 122 0.41 3.36 10.68
CA GLY A 122 0.56 4.30 9.58
C GLY A 122 -0.20 5.61 9.77
N MET A 123 -0.51 6.02 11.00
CA MET A 123 -0.93 7.41 11.26
C MET A 123 0.30 8.27 11.57
N ALA A 124 0.16 9.58 11.38
CA ALA A 124 1.16 10.59 11.71
C ALA A 124 0.68 11.40 12.92
N PRO A 125 1.12 11.04 14.14
CA PRO A 125 0.80 11.79 15.33
C PRO A 125 1.42 13.17 15.32
N VAL A 126 0.63 14.16 15.67
CA VAL A 126 1.07 15.53 15.95
C VAL A 126 0.73 15.89 17.39
N GLY A 127 1.48 16.82 17.98
CA GLY A 127 1.21 17.30 19.32
C GLY A 127 0.35 18.55 19.37
N PRO A 128 -0.15 18.93 20.56
CA PRO A 128 -0.86 20.20 20.76
C PRO A 128 -0.02 21.42 20.39
N GLU A 129 1.31 21.31 20.41
CA GLU A 129 2.25 22.36 20.02
C GLU A 129 2.25 22.71 18.52
N THR A 130 1.74 21.83 17.64
CA THR A 130 1.70 22.10 16.20
C THR A 130 0.84 23.34 15.92
N PRO A 131 1.29 24.34 15.15
CA PRO A 131 0.50 25.53 14.87
C PRO A 131 -0.88 25.22 14.28
N ALA A 132 -1.91 25.99 14.67
CA ALA A 132 -3.30 25.75 14.23
C ALA A 132 -3.47 25.84 12.70
N GLU A 133 -2.76 26.75 12.06
CA GLU A 133 -2.74 26.89 10.60
C GLU A 133 -2.14 25.66 9.91
N GLU A 134 -1.07 25.11 10.49
CA GLU A 134 -0.46 23.87 9.99
C GLU A 134 -1.47 22.74 10.13
N ARG A 135 -2.07 22.55 11.30
CA ARG A 135 -3.12 21.52 11.53
C ARG A 135 -4.30 21.63 10.58
N ASP A 136 -4.80 22.84 10.32
CA ASP A 136 -5.90 23.05 9.36
C ASP A 136 -5.49 22.62 7.95
N ARG A 137 -4.27 22.96 7.51
CA ARG A 137 -3.72 22.55 6.21
C ARG A 137 -3.53 21.03 6.08
N LEU A 138 -3.35 20.32 7.20
CA LEU A 138 -3.07 18.88 7.16
C LEU A 138 -4.34 18.04 6.97
N GLY A 139 -5.51 18.54 7.37
CA GLY A 139 -6.74 17.75 7.31
C GLY A 139 -8.00 18.55 6.94
N PRO A 140 -8.50 19.44 7.81
CA PRO A 140 -9.77 20.11 7.55
C PRO A 140 -9.80 20.96 6.27
N ALA A 141 -8.71 21.66 5.93
CA ALA A 141 -8.60 22.41 4.69
C ALA A 141 -8.67 21.50 3.46
N LEU A 142 -8.04 20.32 3.55
CA LEU A 142 -8.05 19.34 2.48
C LEU A 142 -9.47 18.79 2.26
N VAL A 143 -10.20 18.49 3.33
CA VAL A 143 -11.60 18.06 3.27
C VAL A 143 -12.50 19.12 2.65
N ARG A 144 -12.30 20.40 3.02
CA ARG A 144 -13.04 21.51 2.40
C ARG A 144 -12.72 21.66 0.91
N LEU A 145 -11.45 21.49 0.53
CA LEU A 145 -10.99 21.57 -0.86
C LEU A 145 -11.64 20.49 -1.74
N THR A 146 -11.75 19.27 -1.22
CA THR A 146 -12.25 18.11 -1.97
C THR A 146 -13.75 17.87 -1.80
N GLY A 147 -14.42 18.66 -0.96
CA GLY A 147 -15.82 18.42 -0.60
C GLY A 147 -16.04 17.13 0.20
N GLY A 148 -14.98 16.55 0.78
CA GLY A 148 -15.02 15.26 1.46
C GLY A 148 -15.08 14.05 0.53
N ASP A 149 -14.92 14.21 -0.78
CA ASP A 149 -14.86 13.09 -1.72
C ASP A 149 -13.62 12.22 -1.45
N PRO A 150 -13.78 10.90 -1.21
CA PRO A 150 -12.67 10.01 -0.89
C PRO A 150 -11.57 9.95 -1.95
N ASP A 151 -11.94 9.96 -3.23
CA ASP A 151 -10.99 9.80 -4.32
C ASP A 151 -10.17 11.08 -4.51
N ALA A 152 -10.83 12.23 -4.47
CA ALA A 152 -10.16 13.53 -4.48
C ALA A 152 -9.27 13.73 -3.25
N LEU A 153 -9.70 13.29 -2.06
CA LEU A 153 -8.87 13.31 -0.84
C LEU A 153 -7.58 12.52 -1.03
N ILE A 154 -7.69 11.25 -1.44
CA ILE A 154 -6.55 10.37 -1.64
C ILE A 154 -5.62 10.92 -2.73
N ALA A 155 -6.18 11.36 -3.86
CA ALA A 155 -5.41 11.91 -4.98
C ALA A 155 -4.60 13.14 -4.58
N VAL A 156 -5.20 14.11 -3.88
CA VAL A 156 -4.47 15.30 -3.43
C VAL A 156 -3.40 14.94 -2.39
N MET A 157 -3.68 14.03 -1.45
CA MET A 157 -2.65 13.56 -0.51
C MET A 157 -1.45 12.94 -1.25
N ARG A 158 -1.70 12.01 -2.18
CA ARG A 158 -0.65 11.33 -2.97
C ARG A 158 0.13 12.31 -3.85
N ALA A 159 -0.54 13.29 -4.45
CA ALA A 159 0.12 14.36 -5.20
C ALA A 159 1.04 15.21 -4.31
N LEU A 160 0.70 15.38 -3.03
CA LEU A 160 1.54 16.06 -2.03
C LEU A 160 2.65 15.18 -1.46
N ARG A 161 2.67 13.86 -1.71
CA ARG A 161 3.69 12.91 -1.21
C ARG A 161 5.14 13.42 -1.40
N PRO A 162 5.55 13.95 -2.58
CA PRO A 162 6.92 14.41 -2.79
C PRO A 162 7.30 15.65 -1.98
N SER A 163 6.32 16.40 -1.48
CA SER A 163 6.58 17.64 -0.73
C SER A 163 7.16 17.39 0.66
N GLY A 164 6.96 16.19 1.22
CA GLY A 164 7.44 15.84 2.56
C GLY A 164 6.83 16.68 3.70
N ILE A 165 5.75 17.43 3.43
CA ILE A 165 5.07 18.25 4.45
C ILE A 165 3.63 17.80 4.61
N GLY A 166 3.13 17.92 5.84
CA GLY A 166 1.71 17.83 6.13
C GLY A 166 1.02 16.52 5.73
N ALA A 167 -0.11 16.62 5.03
CA ALA A 167 -0.84 15.46 4.53
C ALA A 167 0.00 14.61 3.56
N GLY A 168 0.91 15.24 2.80
CA GLY A 168 1.89 14.56 1.95
C GLY A 168 2.88 13.71 2.74
N ALA A 169 3.41 14.26 3.85
CA ALA A 169 4.25 13.49 4.77
C ALA A 169 3.48 12.36 5.45
N ALA A 170 2.23 12.62 5.85
CA ALA A 170 1.39 11.64 6.52
C ALA A 170 1.03 10.46 5.62
N ILE A 171 0.69 10.70 4.35
CA ILE A 171 0.42 9.62 3.39
C ILE A 171 1.70 8.86 3.03
N ALA A 172 2.84 9.55 2.89
CA ALA A 172 4.12 8.90 2.64
C ALA A 172 4.50 7.94 3.79
N HIS A 173 4.33 8.38 5.04
CA HIS A 173 4.51 7.54 6.22
C HIS A 173 3.52 6.37 6.24
N HIS A 174 2.24 6.64 5.98
CA HIS A 174 1.19 5.62 5.94
C HIS A 174 1.55 4.49 4.97
N GLU A 175 1.91 4.84 3.73
CA GLU A 175 2.26 3.90 2.69
C GLU A 175 3.58 3.16 2.99
N ALA A 176 4.58 3.85 3.54
CA ALA A 176 5.83 3.21 3.94
C ALA A 176 5.62 2.16 5.05
N VAL A 177 4.85 2.48 6.09
CA VAL A 177 4.52 1.52 7.16
C VAL A 177 3.67 0.38 6.60
N ARG A 178 2.68 0.68 5.77
CA ARG A 178 1.83 -0.35 5.12
C ARG A 178 2.67 -1.30 4.27
N LEU A 179 3.61 -0.77 3.49
CA LEU A 179 4.47 -1.56 2.61
C LEU A 179 5.45 -2.42 3.42
N ALA A 180 6.03 -1.87 4.49
CA ALA A 180 6.88 -2.62 5.41
C ALA A 180 6.10 -3.74 6.13
N ALA A 181 4.86 -3.47 6.56
CA ALA A 181 3.99 -4.48 7.15
C ALA A 181 3.53 -5.52 6.12
N GLY A 182 3.18 -5.04 4.92
CA GLY A 182 2.83 -5.77 3.70
C GLY A 182 3.88 -6.78 3.28
N GLY A 183 5.14 -6.41 3.52
CA GLY A 183 6.31 -7.27 3.57
C GLY A 183 6.25 -8.39 2.57
N VAL A 184 6.57 -8.09 1.31
CA VAL A 184 7.08 -9.14 0.42
C VAL A 184 8.20 -9.82 1.20
N THR A 185 7.96 -11.05 1.65
CA THR A 185 8.91 -11.76 2.50
C THR A 185 10.13 -12.04 1.64
N PRO A 186 11.31 -11.49 1.98
CA PRO A 186 12.51 -11.71 1.18
C PRO A 186 12.76 -13.21 1.03
N TRP A 187 13.18 -13.61 -0.15
CA TRP A 187 13.61 -14.98 -0.39
C TRP A 187 14.76 -15.35 0.54
N HIS A 188 14.71 -16.57 1.10
CA HIS A 188 15.82 -17.09 1.89
C HIS A 188 16.53 -18.26 1.20
N PRO A 189 17.85 -18.41 1.40
CA PRO A 189 18.60 -19.54 0.89
C PRO A 189 17.97 -20.90 1.23
N GLY A 190 17.71 -21.70 0.19
CA GLY A 190 17.09 -23.02 0.30
C GLY A 190 15.58 -23.05 0.06
N GLU A 191 14.92 -21.89 -0.03
CA GLU A 191 13.52 -21.80 -0.46
C GLU A 191 13.41 -21.95 -1.98
N THR A 192 12.34 -22.61 -2.44
CA THR A 192 11.99 -22.67 -3.86
C THR A 192 11.02 -21.54 -4.18
N PRO A 193 11.39 -20.56 -5.02
CA PRO A 193 10.48 -19.48 -5.42
C PRO A 193 9.25 -20.00 -6.17
N ALA A 194 8.14 -19.27 -6.06
CA ALA A 194 6.96 -19.53 -6.91
C ALA A 194 7.29 -19.27 -8.39
N ALA A 195 6.66 -20.03 -9.29
CA ALA A 195 6.87 -19.93 -10.73
C ALA A 195 5.51 -19.88 -11.47
N PRO A 196 5.05 -18.71 -11.95
CA PRO A 196 5.67 -17.38 -11.80
C PRO A 196 5.52 -16.81 -10.38
N LEU A 197 6.20 -15.69 -10.10
CA LEU A 197 6.04 -14.96 -8.84
C LEU A 197 4.74 -14.14 -8.81
N HIS A 198 4.14 -13.99 -7.62
CA HIS A 198 2.91 -13.22 -7.39
C HIS A 198 3.12 -12.18 -6.26
N LEU A 199 3.92 -11.16 -6.53
CA LEU A 199 4.43 -10.25 -5.48
C LEU A 199 3.61 -8.97 -5.31
N TYR A 200 2.77 -8.60 -6.29
CA TYR A 200 2.11 -7.30 -6.30
C TYR A 200 0.64 -7.38 -6.72
N ARG A 201 -0.22 -6.72 -5.94
CA ARG A 201 -1.66 -6.54 -6.16
C ARG A 201 -2.06 -5.17 -5.62
N THR A 202 -2.92 -4.49 -6.35
CA THR A 202 -3.49 -3.19 -5.95
C THR A 202 -4.78 -2.95 -6.72
N PRO A 203 -5.72 -2.10 -6.26
CA PRO A 203 -6.69 -1.49 -7.16
C PRO A 203 -6.02 -0.50 -8.12
N VAL A 204 -6.65 -0.22 -9.26
CA VAL A 204 -6.29 0.91 -10.12
C VAL A 204 -6.51 2.23 -9.37
N GLU A 205 -5.48 3.07 -9.28
CA GLU A 205 -5.57 4.33 -8.56
C GLU A 205 -6.32 5.42 -9.36
N PRO A 206 -7.04 6.35 -8.70
CA PRO A 206 -7.76 7.43 -9.38
C PRO A 206 -6.90 8.35 -10.27
N ASP A 207 -5.62 8.54 -9.93
CA ASP A 207 -4.69 9.36 -10.70
C ASP A 207 -4.07 8.61 -11.89
N TRP A 208 -4.41 7.33 -12.08
CA TRP A 208 -3.95 6.51 -13.21
C TRP A 208 -4.88 6.55 -14.40
N VAL A 209 -6.10 7.07 -14.24
CA VAL A 209 -7.11 7.04 -15.29
C VAL A 209 -7.19 8.35 -16.07
N ASP A 210 -7.56 8.23 -17.34
CA ASP A 210 -7.80 9.37 -18.22
C ASP A 210 -9.27 9.85 -18.16
N TYR A 211 -9.63 10.76 -19.05
CA TYR A 211 -11.00 11.29 -19.15
C TYR A 211 -12.05 10.25 -19.57
N ASN A 212 -11.62 9.08 -20.08
CA ASN A 212 -12.50 7.97 -20.42
C ASN A 212 -12.77 7.05 -19.22
N GLY A 213 -12.06 7.24 -18.09
CA GLY A 213 -12.20 6.43 -16.89
C GLY A 213 -11.40 5.12 -16.91
N HIS A 214 -10.51 4.95 -17.89
CA HIS A 214 -9.60 3.80 -17.97
C HIS A 214 -8.15 4.25 -17.76
N MET A 215 -7.29 3.32 -17.36
CA MET A 215 -5.87 3.61 -17.17
C MET A 215 -5.25 4.23 -18.43
N THR A 216 -4.54 5.36 -18.27
CA THR A 216 -3.68 5.89 -19.33
C THR A 216 -2.50 4.94 -19.59
N GLU A 217 -1.98 4.94 -20.80
CA GLU A 217 -0.88 4.10 -21.27
C GLU A 217 0.34 4.16 -20.34
N ALA A 218 0.69 5.35 -19.85
CA ALA A 218 1.81 5.53 -18.93
C ALA A 218 1.57 4.88 -17.56
N ALA A 219 0.32 4.82 -17.10
CA ALA A 219 0.00 4.29 -15.78
C ALA A 219 0.19 2.77 -15.68
N TYR A 220 0.03 2.03 -16.78
CA TYR A 220 0.38 0.60 -16.79
C TYR A 220 1.88 0.38 -16.52
N LEU A 221 2.74 1.26 -17.07
CA LEU A 221 4.17 1.19 -16.79
C LEU A 221 4.49 1.60 -15.35
N THR A 222 3.80 2.61 -14.82
CA THR A 222 3.88 2.97 -13.39
C THR A 222 3.52 1.77 -12.51
N ALA A 223 2.41 1.09 -12.80
CA ALA A 223 1.97 -0.11 -12.07
C ALA A 223 2.99 -1.26 -12.15
N ALA A 224 3.59 -1.51 -13.32
CA ALA A 224 4.66 -2.48 -13.48
C ALA A 224 5.96 -2.07 -12.76
N GLY A 225 6.21 -0.76 -12.62
CA GLY A 225 7.27 -0.23 -11.76
C GLY A 225 7.09 -0.63 -10.30
N TRP A 226 5.88 -0.55 -9.76
CA TRP A 226 5.56 -1.04 -8.41
C TRP A 226 5.71 -2.56 -8.28
N ALA A 227 5.34 -3.33 -9.31
CA ALA A 227 5.62 -4.77 -9.35
C ALA A 227 7.14 -5.08 -9.35
N SER A 228 7.95 -4.24 -10.00
CA SER A 228 9.41 -4.34 -9.94
C SER A 228 9.96 -4.00 -8.55
N ASP A 229 9.44 -2.97 -7.89
CA ASP A 229 9.81 -2.60 -6.52
C ASP A 229 9.44 -3.71 -5.51
N ALA A 230 8.35 -4.44 -5.75
CA ALA A 230 8.01 -5.66 -5.01
C ALA A 230 9.02 -6.80 -5.25
N LEU A 231 9.45 -7.01 -6.50
CA LEU A 231 10.55 -7.94 -6.82
C LEU A 231 11.86 -7.55 -6.14
N PHE A 232 12.23 -6.27 -6.13
CA PHE A 232 13.47 -5.79 -5.51
C PHE A 232 13.52 -6.13 -4.02
N ARG A 233 12.42 -5.86 -3.29
CA ARG A 233 12.32 -6.30 -1.88
C ARG A 233 12.40 -7.82 -1.72
N TYR A 234 11.77 -8.58 -2.62
CA TYR A 234 11.84 -10.05 -2.60
C TYR A 234 13.27 -10.59 -2.73
N ILE A 235 14.09 -9.99 -3.59
CA ILE A 235 15.46 -10.43 -3.85
C ILE A 235 16.51 -9.80 -2.92
N GLY A 236 16.09 -8.95 -1.97
CA GLY A 236 16.99 -8.27 -1.03
C GLY A 236 17.66 -7.01 -1.57
N ASP A 237 17.11 -6.37 -2.62
CA ASP A 237 17.34 -4.97 -2.97
C ASP A 237 16.33 -4.09 -2.19
N ASP A 238 16.63 -3.89 -0.91
CA ASP A 238 15.82 -3.13 0.04
C ASP A 238 16.33 -1.69 0.23
N GLU A 239 15.78 -0.97 1.20
CA GLU A 239 16.23 0.38 1.57
C GLU A 239 17.72 0.42 1.97
N ALA A 240 18.24 -0.62 2.64
CA ALA A 240 19.64 -0.68 3.05
C ALA A 240 20.56 -0.92 1.84
N TYR A 241 20.15 -1.76 0.88
CA TYR A 241 20.84 -1.99 -0.38
C TYR A 241 20.99 -0.69 -1.19
N ARG A 242 19.89 0.07 -1.30
CA ARG A 242 19.88 1.37 -1.98
C ARG A 242 20.69 2.42 -1.25
N ALA A 243 20.59 2.48 0.08
CA ALA A 243 21.40 3.38 0.90
C ALA A 243 22.91 3.08 0.80
N ALA A 244 23.28 1.82 0.56
CA ALA A 244 24.66 1.42 0.29
C ALA A 244 25.17 1.83 -1.12
N GLY A 245 24.31 2.41 -1.97
CA GLY A 245 24.68 2.92 -3.28
C GLY A 245 24.45 1.94 -4.43
N HIS A 246 23.63 0.90 -4.25
CA HIS A 246 23.35 -0.10 -5.28
C HIS A 246 21.87 -0.14 -5.66
N SER A 247 21.56 -0.37 -6.95
CA SER A 247 20.17 -0.52 -7.41
C SER A 247 20.11 -1.11 -8.83
N PHE A 248 18.91 -1.33 -9.36
CA PHE A 248 18.66 -1.67 -10.77
C PHE A 248 18.01 -0.51 -11.51
N TYR A 249 18.54 -0.19 -12.69
CA TYR A 249 17.92 0.76 -13.63
C TYR A 249 17.34 0.01 -14.83
N THR A 250 16.11 0.35 -15.18
CA THR A 250 15.48 -0.11 -16.43
C THR A 250 16.17 0.55 -17.61
N VAL A 251 16.70 -0.23 -18.54
CA VAL A 251 17.38 0.26 -19.75
C VAL A 251 16.52 0.11 -21.00
N GLU A 252 15.58 -0.83 -21.01
CA GLU A 252 14.66 -1.04 -22.12
C GLU A 252 13.32 -1.56 -21.58
N THR A 253 12.23 -1.19 -22.25
CA THR A 253 10.88 -1.65 -21.93
C THR A 253 10.08 -1.83 -23.21
N HIS A 254 9.36 -2.95 -23.31
CA HIS A 254 8.37 -3.21 -24.32
C HIS A 254 7.03 -3.57 -23.66
N ILE A 255 5.96 -2.88 -24.05
CA ILE A 255 4.64 -3.04 -23.43
C ILE A 255 3.58 -3.40 -24.47
N HIS A 256 2.74 -4.39 -24.15
CA HIS A 256 1.51 -4.67 -24.90
C HIS A 256 0.30 -4.34 -24.04
N PHE A 257 -0.57 -3.49 -24.54
CA PHE A 257 -1.89 -3.22 -23.98
C PHE A 257 -2.89 -4.19 -24.62
N ILE A 258 -3.60 -4.97 -23.80
CA ILE A 258 -4.45 -6.07 -24.27
C ILE A 258 -5.92 -5.80 -23.94
N ARG A 259 -6.22 -5.36 -22.71
CA ARG A 259 -7.55 -4.96 -22.27
C ARG A 259 -7.46 -3.64 -21.49
N GLU A 260 -8.49 -2.82 -21.60
CA GLU A 260 -8.69 -1.69 -20.70
C GLU A 260 -9.09 -2.17 -19.31
N VAL A 261 -8.82 -1.33 -18.31
CA VAL A 261 -9.18 -1.56 -16.91
C VAL A 261 -9.61 -0.22 -16.30
N ALA A 262 -10.72 -0.24 -15.58
CA ALA A 262 -11.31 0.96 -15.01
C ALA A 262 -10.72 1.30 -13.64
N VAL A 263 -10.93 2.55 -13.22
CA VAL A 263 -10.58 3.01 -11.87
C VAL A 263 -11.16 2.07 -10.81
N HIS A 264 -10.39 1.82 -9.74
CA HIS A 264 -10.75 0.94 -8.63
C HIS A 264 -10.88 -0.56 -8.94
N GLU A 265 -10.78 -1.00 -10.19
CA GLU A 265 -10.77 -2.42 -10.50
C GLU A 265 -9.51 -3.09 -9.92
N PRO A 266 -9.62 -4.32 -9.40
CA PRO A 266 -8.48 -5.00 -8.80
C PRO A 266 -7.52 -5.46 -9.89
N ILE A 267 -6.22 -5.24 -9.68
CA ILE A 267 -5.17 -5.71 -10.59
C ILE A 267 -4.11 -6.49 -9.81
N LEU A 268 -3.52 -7.49 -10.46
CA LEU A 268 -2.42 -8.28 -9.90
C LEU A 268 -1.36 -8.51 -10.97
N PHE A 269 -0.13 -8.75 -10.52
CA PHE A 269 0.99 -9.02 -11.40
C PHE A 269 1.54 -10.41 -11.18
N THR A 270 1.84 -11.09 -12.28
CA THR A 270 2.80 -12.18 -12.29
C THR A 270 4.13 -11.68 -12.84
N THR A 271 5.24 -12.13 -12.24
CA THR A 271 6.60 -11.76 -12.67
C THR A 271 7.38 -13.00 -13.06
N GLN A 272 7.86 -13.03 -14.29
CA GLN A 272 8.71 -14.09 -14.84
C GLN A 272 10.09 -13.52 -15.18
N ILE A 273 11.11 -13.98 -14.47
CA ILE A 273 12.51 -13.82 -14.89
C ILE A 273 12.79 -14.71 -16.10
N LEU A 274 13.20 -14.09 -17.20
CA LEU A 274 13.52 -14.71 -18.49
C LEU A 274 15.02 -14.96 -18.65
N GLY A 275 15.85 -14.16 -17.97
CA GLY A 275 17.29 -14.31 -17.98
C GLY A 275 17.98 -13.45 -16.93
N VAL A 276 19.11 -13.94 -16.44
CA VAL A 276 19.99 -13.24 -15.49
C VAL A 276 21.42 -13.44 -15.95
N ASP A 277 22.22 -12.38 -15.90
CA ASP A 277 23.67 -12.49 -16.00
C ASP A 277 24.36 -11.73 -14.86
N ALA A 278 25.68 -11.56 -14.94
CA ALA A 278 26.46 -10.92 -13.89
C ALA A 278 25.96 -9.52 -13.47
N LYS A 279 25.23 -8.80 -14.32
CA LYS A 279 24.74 -7.44 -14.02
C LYS A 279 23.36 -7.10 -14.60
N ARG A 280 22.70 -7.99 -15.34
CA ARG A 280 21.43 -7.74 -16.00
C ARG A 280 20.36 -8.73 -15.56
N VAL A 281 19.12 -8.24 -15.58
CA VAL A 281 17.91 -9.04 -15.39
C VAL A 281 16.97 -8.75 -16.55
N HIS A 282 16.56 -9.79 -17.26
CA HIS A 282 15.51 -9.76 -18.27
C HIS A 282 14.26 -10.36 -17.66
N LEU A 283 13.17 -9.59 -17.60
CA LEU A 283 11.93 -10.01 -16.97
C LEU A 283 10.71 -9.64 -17.81
N LEU A 284 9.60 -10.31 -17.51
CA LEU A 284 8.28 -9.94 -17.96
C LEU A 284 7.34 -9.86 -16.77
N HIS A 285 6.64 -8.73 -16.68
CA HIS A 285 5.45 -8.57 -15.85
C HIS A 285 4.21 -8.83 -16.70
N ALA A 286 3.32 -9.72 -16.27
CA ALA A 286 1.98 -9.84 -16.83
C ALA A 286 0.97 -9.32 -15.82
N MET A 287 0.19 -8.33 -16.23
CA MET A 287 -0.84 -7.69 -15.42
C MET A 287 -2.18 -8.36 -15.72
N HIS A 288 -2.86 -8.83 -14.68
CA HIS A 288 -4.15 -9.51 -14.78
C HIS A 288 -5.21 -8.75 -13.99
N HIS A 289 -6.45 -8.82 -14.45
CA HIS A 289 -7.59 -8.34 -13.72
C HIS A 289 -7.91 -9.30 -12.57
N GLY A 290 -8.04 -8.77 -11.36
CA GLY A 290 -8.02 -9.54 -10.13
C GLY A 290 -9.29 -10.33 -9.81
N ALA A 291 -10.36 -10.16 -10.60
CA ALA A 291 -11.62 -10.89 -10.44
C ALA A 291 -11.79 -12.06 -11.42
N ASP A 292 -11.32 -11.93 -12.66
CA ASP A 292 -11.49 -12.90 -13.75
C ASP A 292 -10.17 -13.46 -14.29
N ASP A 293 -9.03 -13.03 -13.75
CA ASP A 293 -7.67 -13.37 -14.17
C ASP A 293 -7.34 -13.00 -15.63
N GLY A 294 -8.16 -12.12 -16.23
CA GLY A 294 -8.00 -11.68 -17.60
C GLY A 294 -6.72 -10.88 -17.81
N LEU A 295 -5.91 -11.24 -18.81
CA LEU A 295 -4.67 -10.52 -19.14
C LEU A 295 -4.97 -9.10 -19.64
N LEU A 296 -4.48 -8.10 -18.89
CA LEU A 296 -4.64 -6.67 -19.15
C LEU A 296 -3.49 -6.10 -19.97
N CYS A 297 -2.26 -6.38 -19.55
CA CYS A 297 -1.06 -5.97 -20.27
C CYS A 297 0.12 -6.90 -20.01
N THR A 298 1.16 -6.82 -20.85
CA THR A 298 2.47 -7.41 -20.57
C THR A 298 3.54 -6.33 -20.67
N VAL A 299 4.53 -6.36 -19.79
CA VAL A 299 5.64 -5.41 -19.74
C VAL A 299 6.95 -6.20 -19.67
N GLU A 300 7.63 -6.30 -20.80
CA GLU A 300 8.97 -6.89 -20.91
C GLU A 300 10.00 -5.81 -20.60
N GLN A 301 10.98 -6.10 -19.74
CA GLN A 301 11.99 -5.14 -19.33
C GLN A 301 13.38 -5.77 -19.29
N MET A 302 14.37 -4.97 -19.68
CA MET A 302 15.77 -5.22 -19.40
C MET A 302 16.23 -4.25 -18.31
N LEU A 303 16.79 -4.78 -17.24
CA LEU A 303 17.31 -4.04 -16.10
C LEU A 303 18.81 -4.25 -15.99
N VAL A 304 19.53 -3.22 -15.54
CA VAL A 304 20.98 -3.23 -15.30
C VAL A 304 21.24 -2.83 -13.86
N HIS A 305 22.03 -3.64 -13.16
CA HIS A 305 22.54 -3.32 -11.84
C HIS A 305 23.60 -2.22 -11.90
N VAL A 306 23.51 -1.23 -11.01
CA VAL A 306 24.36 -0.04 -10.97
C VAL A 306 24.99 0.17 -9.61
N ASP A 307 26.20 0.72 -9.63
CA ASP A 307 26.81 1.41 -8.50
C ASP A 307 26.54 2.91 -8.69
N MET A 308 25.67 3.46 -7.85
CA MET A 308 25.23 4.85 -7.89
C MET A 308 26.33 5.82 -7.47
N ASN A 309 27.27 5.39 -6.62
CA ASN A 309 28.41 6.19 -6.22
C ASN A 309 29.42 6.32 -7.37
N ALA A 310 29.60 5.23 -8.14
CA ALA A 310 30.46 5.21 -9.32
C ALA A 310 29.76 5.69 -10.61
N GLY A 311 28.44 5.86 -10.58
CA GLY A 311 27.63 6.30 -11.74
C GLY A 311 27.68 5.34 -12.94
N ARG A 312 27.82 4.03 -12.71
CA ARG A 312 27.98 3.04 -13.80
C ARG A 312 27.45 1.66 -13.44
N SER A 313 27.25 0.81 -14.45
CA SER A 313 26.86 -0.59 -14.23
C SER A 313 27.91 -1.35 -13.42
N ALA A 314 27.48 -2.19 -12.49
CA ALA A 314 28.34 -3.02 -11.65
C ALA A 314 27.78 -4.45 -11.54
N PRO A 315 28.59 -5.47 -11.22
CA PRO A 315 28.08 -6.80 -10.93
C PRO A 315 27.03 -6.79 -9.82
N ILE A 316 26.01 -7.64 -9.92
CA ILE A 316 24.99 -7.84 -8.88
C ILE A 316 25.67 -8.39 -7.63
N LEU A 317 25.30 -7.87 -6.45
CA LEU A 317 25.90 -8.33 -5.20
C LEU A 317 25.47 -9.77 -4.85
N PRO A 318 26.32 -10.55 -4.17
CA PRO A 318 26.14 -12.01 -4.04
C PRO A 318 24.79 -12.46 -3.48
N HIS A 319 24.22 -11.75 -2.49
CA HIS A 319 22.95 -12.16 -1.89
C HIS A 319 21.76 -11.96 -2.82
N VAL A 320 21.75 -10.87 -3.60
CA VAL A 320 20.73 -10.60 -4.63
C VAL A 320 20.89 -11.55 -5.81
N ALA A 321 22.13 -11.81 -6.23
CA ALA A 321 22.42 -12.76 -7.30
C ALA A 321 21.92 -14.17 -6.96
N ALA A 322 22.12 -14.63 -5.72
CA ALA A 322 21.65 -15.94 -5.27
C ALA A 322 20.12 -16.06 -5.33
N ALA A 323 19.38 -15.01 -4.96
CA ALA A 323 17.92 -14.99 -5.08
C ALA A 323 17.47 -15.03 -6.55
N LEU A 324 18.09 -14.21 -7.41
CA LEU A 324 17.80 -14.19 -8.85
C LEU A 324 18.11 -15.53 -9.52
N ASP A 325 19.20 -16.19 -9.16
CA ASP A 325 19.57 -17.51 -9.68
C ASP A 325 18.54 -18.58 -9.25
N ALA A 326 18.06 -18.53 -8.00
CA ALA A 326 17.00 -19.42 -7.52
C ALA A 326 15.69 -19.22 -8.29
N ILE A 327 15.31 -17.96 -8.56
CA ILE A 327 14.12 -17.63 -9.34
C ILE A 327 14.28 -18.09 -10.79
N ALA A 328 15.43 -17.81 -11.42
CA ALA A 328 15.72 -18.24 -12.78
C ALA A 328 15.67 -19.76 -12.94
N ALA A 329 16.19 -20.50 -11.96
CA ALA A 329 16.10 -21.96 -11.93
C ALA A 329 14.64 -22.45 -11.81
N ALA A 330 13.83 -21.85 -10.93
CA ALA A 330 12.41 -22.19 -10.78
C ALA A 330 11.60 -21.85 -12.05
N HIS A 331 11.96 -20.78 -12.74
CA HIS A 331 11.27 -20.30 -13.95
C HIS A 331 11.72 -20.99 -15.24
N ALA A 332 12.79 -21.78 -15.23
CA ALA A 332 13.39 -22.36 -16.43
C ALA A 332 12.41 -23.24 -17.26
N ALA A 333 11.40 -23.82 -16.60
CA ALA A 333 10.38 -24.64 -17.25
C ALA A 333 9.12 -23.87 -17.67
N LEU A 334 8.99 -22.59 -17.30
CA LEU A 334 7.84 -21.78 -17.70
C LEU A 334 7.89 -21.50 -19.21
N PRO A 335 6.74 -21.53 -19.90
CA PRO A 335 6.68 -21.10 -21.29
C PRO A 335 7.07 -19.62 -21.37
N VAL A 336 7.83 -19.26 -22.40
CA VAL A 336 8.11 -17.85 -22.71
C VAL A 336 6.84 -17.24 -23.32
N PRO A 337 6.28 -16.15 -22.74
CA PRO A 337 5.07 -15.52 -23.29
C PRO A 337 5.30 -15.02 -24.71
N SER A 338 4.30 -15.16 -25.58
CA SER A 338 4.40 -14.86 -27.01
C SER A 338 4.77 -13.40 -27.35
N GLN A 339 4.57 -12.51 -26.39
CA GLN A 339 4.85 -11.08 -26.46
C GLN A 339 6.35 -10.76 -26.36
N VAL A 340 7.15 -11.65 -25.76
CA VAL A 340 8.59 -11.43 -25.53
C VAL A 340 9.31 -11.27 -26.87
N GLY A 341 10.06 -10.18 -27.01
CA GLY A 341 10.85 -9.88 -28.21
C GLY A 341 10.00 -9.57 -29.46
N SER A 342 8.70 -9.26 -29.30
CA SER A 342 7.87 -8.89 -30.43
C SER A 342 8.32 -7.55 -31.04
N VAL A 343 8.07 -7.37 -32.35
CA VAL A 343 8.40 -6.13 -33.07
C VAL A 343 7.12 -5.55 -33.62
N MET A 344 6.84 -4.28 -33.28
CA MET A 344 5.67 -3.57 -33.79
C MET A 344 5.65 -3.50 -35.32
N ARG A 345 4.54 -3.93 -35.91
CA ARG A 345 4.27 -3.93 -37.35
C ARG A 345 2.79 -3.67 -37.60
N LEU A 346 2.47 -3.03 -38.72
CA LEU A 346 1.07 -2.97 -39.17
C LEU A 346 0.60 -4.37 -39.58
N PRO A 347 -0.63 -4.78 -39.21
CA PRO A 347 -1.21 -6.01 -39.72
C PRO A 347 -1.40 -5.92 -41.25
N PRO A 348 -1.40 -7.06 -41.97
CA PRO A 348 -1.76 -7.06 -43.38
C PRO A 348 -3.19 -6.53 -43.58
N PRO A 349 -3.50 -5.93 -44.74
CA PRO A 349 -4.86 -5.48 -45.05
C PRO A 349 -5.85 -6.63 -44.88
N ARG A 350 -6.99 -6.36 -44.22
CA ARG A 350 -8.11 -7.30 -44.21
C ARG A 350 -8.77 -7.25 -45.59
N HIS A 351 -8.77 -8.37 -46.30
CA HIS A 351 -9.45 -8.53 -47.60
C HIS A 351 -10.94 -8.78 -47.44
#